data_AF-A0A151MUX8-F1
#
_entry.id   AF-A0A151MUX8-F1
#
_cell.length_a   1.000
_cell.length_b   1.000
_cell.length_c   1.000
_cell.angle_alpha   90.00
_cell.angle_beta   90.00
_cell.angle_gamma   90.00
#
_symmetry.space_group_name_H-M   'P 1'
#
loop_
_entity.id
_entity.type
_entity.pdbx_description
1 polymer ?
#
loop_
_entity_poly.entity_id
_entity_poly.type
_entity_poly.pdbx_seq_one_letter_code
_entity_poly.pdbx_strand_id
1 'polypeptide(L)'
;MSHKLPPGRKGPSLHGTDPRVCLPFQVMQRLYEEYLEGLLCCVLSSAPSLGKLYSIWEHLTSWIEAPDAQHRALGMKIMTGAIAFVVQLLPQFEGSPDIPEVGDMAARLGLSINDPEETISCKARACMYLLAQILLHQRGQDMRGAEELWCKRQNKQSQVQKYRDLARVGEVRMV
;
A
#
# COMPACT_ATOMS: atom_id res chain seq x y z
N MET A 1 5.45 -25.04 -65.05
CA MET A 1 6.62 -24.47 -64.35
C MET A 1 6.22 -24.21 -62.91
N SER A 2 6.62 -25.10 -62.00
CA SER A 2 6.27 -25.04 -60.58
C SER A 2 7.38 -24.33 -59.81
N HIS A 3 7.08 -23.17 -59.22
CA HIS A 3 8.00 -22.50 -58.29
C HIS A 3 7.93 -23.16 -56.91
N LYS A 4 8.99 -23.87 -56.52
CA LYS A 4 9.23 -24.29 -55.12
C LYS A 4 9.77 -23.09 -54.33
N LEU A 5 9.08 -22.71 -53.27
CA LEU A 5 9.59 -21.79 -52.23
C LEU A 5 10.50 -22.56 -51.25
N PRO A 6 11.60 -21.96 -50.76
CA PRO A 6 12.50 -22.61 -49.81
C PRO A 6 11.90 -22.65 -48.39
N PRO A 7 12.12 -23.73 -47.61
CA PRO A 7 11.66 -23.81 -46.23
C PRO A 7 12.69 -23.16 -45.29
N GLY A 8 12.20 -22.49 -44.24
CA GLY A 8 13.02 -22.18 -43.06
C GLY A 8 13.19 -20.70 -42.75
N ARG A 9 12.13 -20.03 -42.33
CA ARG A 9 12.25 -19.04 -41.24
C ARG A 9 11.43 -19.56 -40.07
N LYS A 10 12.11 -20.20 -39.11
CA LYS A 10 11.56 -20.33 -37.76
C LYS A 10 11.38 -18.92 -37.23
N GLY A 11 10.14 -18.51 -37.00
CA GLY A 11 9.85 -17.28 -36.24
C GLY A 11 10.49 -17.38 -34.85
N PRO A 12 10.84 -16.26 -34.22
CA PRO A 12 11.39 -16.28 -32.87
C PRO A 12 10.37 -16.91 -31.93
N SER A 13 10.75 -18.05 -31.36
CA SER A 13 10.04 -18.71 -30.27
C SER A 13 10.11 -17.79 -29.06
N LEU A 14 8.96 -17.27 -28.63
CA LEU A 14 8.78 -16.56 -27.36
C LEU A 14 8.87 -17.57 -26.20
N HIS A 15 10.06 -18.11 -25.97
CA HIS A 15 10.35 -18.90 -24.79
C HIS A 15 11.74 -18.54 -24.28
N GLY A 16 11.74 -17.80 -23.16
CA GLY A 16 12.92 -17.29 -22.48
C GLY A 16 12.91 -15.77 -22.45
N THR A 17 12.33 -15.17 -21.41
CA THR A 17 12.64 -13.79 -21.03
C THR A 17 14.15 -13.70 -20.76
N ASP A 18 14.87 -13.00 -21.63
CA ASP A 18 16.32 -12.80 -21.53
C ASP A 18 16.65 -12.06 -20.21
N PRO A 19 17.46 -12.65 -19.31
CA PRO A 19 17.86 -12.02 -18.05
C PRO A 19 18.49 -10.64 -18.24
N ARG A 20 19.13 -10.39 -19.38
CA ARG A 20 19.80 -9.12 -19.70
C ARG A 20 18.82 -7.99 -20.01
N VAL A 21 17.57 -8.30 -20.36
CA VAL A 21 16.49 -7.31 -20.56
C VAL A 21 15.73 -7.06 -19.26
N CYS A 22 15.63 -8.07 -18.39
CA CYS A 22 15.01 -7.93 -17.07
C CYS A 22 15.78 -6.99 -16.12
N LEU A 23 17.12 -7.02 -16.15
CA LEU A 23 17.96 -6.17 -15.29
C LEU A 23 17.75 -4.66 -15.53
N PRO A 24 17.83 -4.14 -16.77
CA PRO A 24 17.53 -2.74 -17.06
C PRO A 24 16.09 -2.35 -16.71
N PHE A 25 15.11 -3.23 -16.97
CA PHE A 25 13.71 -2.95 -16.65
C PHE A 25 13.47 -2.83 -15.14
N GLN A 26 14.01 -3.75 -14.33
CA GLN A 26 13.90 -3.70 -12.87
C GLN A 26 14.59 -2.46 -12.27
N VAL A 27 15.74 -2.08 -12.83
CA VAL A 27 16.45 -0.85 -12.42
C VAL A 27 15.61 0.39 -12.74
N MET A 28 15.06 0.48 -13.96
CA MET A 28 14.21 1.60 -14.36
C MET A 28 12.93 1.68 -13.52
N GLN A 29 12.30 0.55 -13.25
CA GLN A 29 11.13 0.49 -12.37
C GLN A 29 11.48 1.01 -10.98
N ARG A 30 12.56 0.53 -10.37
CA ARG A 30 13.00 0.99 -9.05
C ARG A 30 13.28 2.50 -9.02
N LEU A 31 13.97 3.02 -10.04
CA LEU A 31 14.24 4.45 -10.15
C LEU A 31 12.95 5.27 -10.27
N TYR A 32 11.97 4.77 -11.01
CA TYR A 32 10.66 5.41 -11.13
C TYR A 32 9.93 5.44 -9.78
N GLU A 33 9.95 4.34 -9.03
CA GLU A 33 9.36 4.26 -7.69
C GLU A 33 10.01 5.25 -6.72
N GLU A 34 11.35 5.26 -6.65
CA GLU A 34 12.12 6.17 -5.80
C GLU A 34 11.91 7.64 -6.19
N TYR A 35 11.81 7.92 -7.49
CA TYR A 35 11.53 9.25 -8.01
C TYR A 35 10.14 9.75 -7.62
N LEU A 36 9.10 8.93 -7.80
CA LEU A 36 7.74 9.28 -7.42
C LEU A 36 7.63 9.52 -5.91
N GLU A 37 8.19 8.63 -5.10
CA GLU A 37 8.21 8.78 -3.65
C GLU A 37 8.92 10.09 -3.26
N GLY A 38 10.08 10.37 -3.84
CA GLY A 38 10.83 11.61 -3.62
C GLY A 38 10.04 12.86 -3.99
N LEU A 39 9.34 12.87 -5.13
CA LEU A 39 8.49 13.99 -5.53
C LEU A 39 7.37 14.25 -4.53
N LEU A 40 6.68 13.20 -4.06
CA LEU A 40 5.62 13.34 -3.06
C LEU A 40 6.17 13.86 -1.74
N CYS A 41 7.34 13.38 -1.31
CA CYS A 41 8.03 13.91 -0.14
C CYS A 41 8.39 15.39 -0.30
N CYS A 42 8.86 15.83 -1.48
CA CYS A 42 9.11 17.25 -1.76
C CYS A 42 7.82 18.10 -1.67
N VAL A 43 6.71 17.59 -2.22
CA VAL A 43 5.40 18.25 -2.13
C VAL A 43 4.95 18.37 -0.67
N LEU A 44 5.06 17.30 0.12
CA LEU A 44 4.71 17.29 1.53
C LEU A 44 5.63 18.18 2.37
N SER A 45 6.92 18.23 2.06
CA SER A 45 7.86 19.12 2.75
C SER A 45 7.58 20.60 2.48
N SER A 46 7.02 20.93 1.31
CA SER A 46 6.73 22.32 0.94
C SER A 46 5.45 22.84 1.59
N ALA A 47 4.52 21.93 1.91
CA ALA A 47 3.25 22.23 2.56
C ALA A 47 2.87 21.03 3.46
N PRO A 48 3.48 20.92 4.65
CA PRO A 48 3.32 19.78 5.54
C PRO A 48 1.97 19.85 6.25
N SER A 49 0.90 19.50 5.54
CA SER A 49 -0.45 19.51 6.09
C SER A 49 -1.20 18.22 5.77
N LEU A 50 -2.15 17.89 6.65
CA LEU A 50 -2.98 16.70 6.47
C LEU A 50 -3.85 16.78 5.22
N GLY A 51 -4.37 17.96 4.86
CA GLY A 51 -5.11 18.15 3.61
C GLY A 51 -4.24 17.88 2.37
N LYS A 52 -2.94 18.20 2.41
CA LYS A 52 -2.02 17.86 1.32
C LYS A 52 -1.78 16.35 1.24
N LEU A 53 -1.59 15.70 2.38
CA LEU A 53 -1.47 14.24 2.45
C LEU A 53 -2.74 13.56 1.92
N TYR A 54 -3.93 14.05 2.29
CA TYR A 54 -5.21 13.53 1.82
C TYR A 54 -5.39 13.73 0.31
N SER A 55 -5.01 14.89 -0.22
CA SER A 55 -5.02 15.12 -1.67
C SER A 55 -4.13 14.11 -2.44
N ILE A 56 -2.94 13.79 -1.90
CA ILE A 56 -2.07 12.75 -2.49
C ILE A 56 -2.73 11.37 -2.40
N TRP A 57 -3.33 11.06 -1.25
CA TRP A 57 -4.05 9.81 -1.01
C TRP A 57 -5.17 9.60 -2.03
N GLU A 58 -6.01 10.61 -2.29
CA GLU A 58 -7.10 10.52 -3.27
C GLU A 58 -6.60 10.14 -4.67
N HIS A 59 -5.45 10.68 -5.09
CA HIS A 59 -4.85 10.33 -6.38
C HIS A 59 -4.32 8.89 -6.42
N LEU A 60 -3.71 8.42 -5.31
CA LEU A 60 -3.15 7.08 -5.22
C LEU A 60 -4.19 5.99 -4.93
N THR A 61 -5.39 6.36 -4.46
CA THR A 61 -6.47 5.42 -4.12
C THR A 61 -6.83 4.53 -5.30
N SER A 62 -6.87 5.10 -6.51
CA SER A 62 -7.13 4.33 -7.75
C SER A 62 -6.10 3.21 -7.99
N TRP A 63 -4.86 3.38 -7.53
CA TRP A 63 -3.81 2.36 -7.64
C TRP A 63 -3.91 1.35 -6.49
N ILE A 64 -4.17 1.83 -5.27
CA ILE A 64 -4.31 0.99 -4.07
C ILE A 64 -5.50 0.03 -4.19
N GLU A 65 -6.56 0.44 -4.89
CA GLU A 65 -7.77 -0.36 -5.10
C GLU A 65 -7.80 -1.05 -6.48
N ALA A 66 -6.70 -1.01 -7.23
CA ALA A 66 -6.64 -1.60 -8.57
C ALA A 66 -6.84 -3.14 -8.55
N PRO A 67 -7.47 -3.74 -9.58
CA PRO A 67 -7.57 -5.20 -9.67
C PRO A 67 -6.19 -5.89 -9.73
N ASP A 68 -5.21 -5.21 -10.31
CA ASP A 68 -3.85 -5.71 -10.45
C ASP A 68 -3.01 -5.54 -9.18
N ALA A 69 -2.43 -6.65 -8.70
CA ALA A 69 -1.68 -6.68 -7.45
C ALA A 69 -0.37 -5.86 -7.50
N GLN A 70 0.27 -5.73 -8.66
CA GLN A 70 1.49 -4.93 -8.79
C GLN A 70 1.19 -3.44 -8.62
N HIS A 71 0.10 -2.94 -9.23
CA HIS A 71 -0.35 -1.57 -9.05
C HIS A 71 -0.75 -1.29 -7.60
N ARG A 72 -1.48 -2.21 -6.95
CA ARG A 72 -1.82 -2.08 -5.52
C ARG A 72 -0.58 -2.04 -4.64
N ALA A 73 0.37 -2.96 -4.86
CA ALA A 73 1.61 -3.01 -4.11
C ALA A 73 2.44 -1.74 -4.28
N LEU A 74 2.51 -1.20 -5.49
CA LEU A 74 3.20 0.06 -5.79
C LEU A 74 2.52 1.24 -5.09
N GLY A 75 1.20 1.41 -5.27
CA GLY A 75 0.44 2.48 -4.62
C GLY A 75 0.58 2.44 -3.11
N MET A 76 0.46 1.24 -2.52
CA MET A 76 0.62 1.03 -1.09
C MET A 76 2.05 1.31 -0.61
N LYS A 77 3.09 0.93 -1.38
CA LYS A 77 4.49 1.23 -1.07
C LYS A 77 4.73 2.74 -1.02
N ILE A 78 4.34 3.45 -2.07
CA ILE A 78 4.50 4.91 -2.18
C ILE A 78 3.75 5.60 -1.05
N MET A 79 2.50 5.20 -0.78
CA MET A 79 1.70 5.79 0.28
C MET A 79 2.29 5.53 1.66
N THR A 80 2.81 4.32 1.91
CA THR A 80 3.51 4.01 3.18
C THR A 80 4.70 4.93 3.38
N GLY A 81 5.51 5.15 2.33
CA GLY A 81 6.66 6.05 2.35
C GLY A 81 6.26 7.49 2.67
N ALA A 82 5.24 8.00 1.98
CA ALA A 82 4.72 9.35 2.20
C ALA A 82 4.17 9.56 3.63
N ILE A 83 3.39 8.63 4.19
CA ILE A 83 2.89 8.76 5.57
C ILE A 83 4.06 8.65 6.57
N ALA A 84 5.02 7.75 6.33
CA ALA A 84 6.21 7.63 7.18
C ALA A 84 7.05 8.91 7.17
N PHE A 85 7.18 9.56 6.01
CA PHE A 85 7.83 10.87 5.89
C PHE A 85 7.07 11.95 6.65
N VAL A 86 5.74 11.99 6.55
CA VAL A 86 4.90 12.90 7.37
C VAL A 86 5.13 12.70 8.86
N VAL A 87 5.24 11.45 9.34
CA VAL A 87 5.54 11.16 10.75
C VAL A 87 6.87 11.79 11.18
N GLN A 88 7.87 11.86 10.28
CA GLN A 88 9.14 12.54 10.57
C GLN A 88 9.00 14.07 10.61
N LEU A 89 7.98 14.62 9.92
CA LEU A 89 7.70 16.06 9.87
C LEU A 89 6.77 16.55 10.98
N LEU A 90 6.29 15.68 11.87
CA LEU A 90 5.22 15.99 12.84
C LEU A 90 5.34 17.33 13.60
N PRO A 91 6.51 17.72 14.13
CA PRO A 91 6.62 19.02 14.83
C PRO A 91 6.26 20.23 13.97
N GLN A 92 6.33 20.08 12.64
CA GLN A 92 6.06 21.10 11.63
C GLN A 92 4.76 20.79 10.86
N PHE A 93 4.13 19.64 11.13
CA PHE A 93 2.99 19.16 10.37
C PHE A 93 1.71 19.80 10.88
N GLU A 94 1.07 20.60 10.04
CA GLU A 94 -0.17 21.27 10.36
C GLU A 94 -1.27 20.25 10.66
N GLY A 95 -1.89 20.42 11.83
CA GLY A 95 -3.06 19.65 12.22
C GLY A 95 -4.23 19.91 11.29
N SER A 96 -5.01 18.88 10.96
CA SER A 96 -6.31 19.11 10.32
C SER A 96 -7.35 19.46 11.39
N PRO A 97 -8.22 20.43 11.13
CA PRO A 97 -9.47 20.55 11.88
C PRO A 97 -10.46 19.41 11.56
N ASP A 98 -10.26 18.68 10.45
CA ASP A 98 -11.19 17.70 9.90
C ASP A 98 -10.76 16.25 10.15
N ILE A 99 -11.41 15.65 11.15
CA ILE A 99 -11.42 14.20 11.43
C ILE A 99 -11.92 13.35 10.23
N PRO A 100 -12.84 13.81 9.35
CA PRO A 100 -13.37 12.99 8.25
C PRO A 100 -12.31 12.43 7.30
N GLU A 101 -11.30 13.22 6.93
CA GLU A 101 -10.26 12.82 5.96
C GLU A 101 -9.43 11.63 6.47
N VAL A 102 -9.03 11.67 7.74
CA VAL A 102 -8.27 10.57 8.35
C VAL A 102 -9.15 9.34 8.53
N GLY A 103 -10.43 9.53 8.83
CA GLY A 103 -11.41 8.45 8.89
C GLY A 103 -11.54 7.72 7.56
N ASP A 104 -11.62 8.44 6.44
CA ASP A 104 -11.70 7.86 5.09
C ASP A 104 -10.44 7.07 4.74
N MET A 105 -9.26 7.67 4.95
CA MET A 105 -7.97 6.97 4.75
C MET A 105 -7.91 5.67 5.57
N ALA A 106 -8.30 5.73 6.85
CA ALA A 106 -8.31 4.58 7.73
C ALA A 106 -9.30 3.49 7.28
N ALA A 107 -10.48 3.88 6.80
CA ALA A 107 -11.48 2.94 6.31
C ALA A 107 -10.98 2.17 5.08
N ARG A 108 -10.39 2.87 4.11
CA ARG A 108 -9.84 2.27 2.88
C ARG A 108 -8.61 1.40 3.16
N LEU A 109 -7.72 1.84 4.06
CA LEU A 109 -6.62 0.99 4.54
C LEU A 109 -7.15 -0.27 5.24
N GLY A 110 -8.26 -0.16 5.98
CA GLY A 110 -8.95 -1.28 6.60
C GLY A 110 -9.33 -2.38 5.61
N LEU A 111 -9.79 -2.00 4.41
CA LEU A 111 -10.09 -2.96 3.33
C LEU A 111 -8.82 -3.69 2.85
N SER A 112 -7.68 -2.99 2.83
CA SER A 112 -6.38 -3.53 2.39
C SER A 112 -5.68 -4.40 3.45
N ILE A 113 -6.14 -4.40 4.71
CA ILE A 113 -5.52 -5.21 5.78
C ILE A 113 -5.61 -6.72 5.49
N ASN A 114 -6.64 -7.16 4.75
CA ASN A 114 -6.83 -8.56 4.39
C ASN A 114 -6.55 -8.83 2.91
N ASP A 115 -5.75 -7.97 2.25
CA ASP A 115 -5.32 -8.22 0.87
C ASP A 115 -4.65 -9.61 0.78
N PRO A 116 -4.95 -10.40 -0.27
CA PRO A 116 -4.31 -11.71 -0.47
C PRO A 116 -2.79 -11.63 -0.56
N GLU A 117 -2.23 -10.50 -1.01
CA GLU A 117 -0.80 -10.25 -0.99
C GLU A 117 -0.36 -9.79 0.41
N GLU A 118 0.42 -10.65 1.08
CA GLU A 118 0.90 -10.41 2.44
C GLU A 118 1.68 -9.09 2.57
N THR A 119 2.42 -8.71 1.53
CA THR A 119 3.18 -7.45 1.52
C THR A 119 2.28 -6.23 1.56
N ILE A 120 1.16 -6.23 0.83
CA ILE A 120 0.15 -5.17 0.84
C ILE A 120 -0.53 -5.12 2.19
N SER A 121 -0.99 -6.28 2.67
CA SER A 121 -1.60 -6.47 3.97
C SER A 121 -0.71 -5.96 5.12
N CYS A 122 0.60 -6.22 5.08
CA CYS A 122 1.57 -5.71 6.05
C CYS A 122 1.70 -4.18 5.98
N LYS A 123 1.80 -3.61 4.77
CA LYS A 123 1.91 -2.16 4.58
C LYS A 123 0.64 -1.43 5.00
N ALA A 124 -0.54 -1.95 4.70
CA ALA A 124 -1.81 -1.37 5.15
C ALA A 124 -1.87 -1.22 6.68
N ARG A 125 -1.43 -2.26 7.41
CA ARG A 125 -1.32 -2.18 8.89
C ARG A 125 -0.28 -1.16 9.35
N ALA A 126 0.85 -1.05 8.64
CA ALA A 126 1.86 -0.04 8.94
C ALA A 126 1.32 1.38 8.69
N CYS A 127 0.62 1.63 7.58
CA CYS A 127 -0.05 2.89 7.31
C CYS A 127 -1.06 3.26 8.40
N MET A 128 -1.88 2.29 8.85
CA MET A 128 -2.82 2.52 9.96
C MET A 128 -2.11 2.95 11.24
N TYR A 129 -0.99 2.31 11.58
CA TYR A 129 -0.16 2.69 12.72
C TYR A 129 0.43 4.09 12.56
N LEU A 130 0.93 4.43 11.37
CA LEU A 130 1.49 5.75 11.07
C LEU A 130 0.41 6.85 11.13
N LEU A 131 -0.79 6.61 10.60
CA LEU A 131 -1.92 7.53 10.73
C LEU A 131 -2.32 7.75 12.19
N ALA A 132 -2.32 6.70 13.01
CA ALA A 132 -2.58 6.83 14.44
C ALA A 132 -1.54 7.72 15.14
N GLN A 133 -0.26 7.60 14.80
CA GLN A 133 0.78 8.51 15.32
C GLN A 133 0.52 9.96 14.94
N ILE A 134 0.15 10.23 13.68
CA ILE A 134 -0.19 11.58 13.23
C ILE A 134 -1.36 12.14 14.06
N LEU A 135 -2.42 11.36 14.26
CA LEU A 135 -3.58 11.78 15.06
C LEU A 135 -3.23 12.02 16.52
N LEU A 136 -2.48 11.13 17.17
CA LEU A 136 -2.05 11.30 18.56
C LEU A 136 -1.22 12.56 18.73
N HIS A 137 -0.28 12.81 17.79
CA HIS A 137 0.52 14.02 17.79
C HIS A 137 -0.35 15.28 17.66
N GLN A 138 -1.29 15.30 16.72
CA GLN A 138 -2.24 16.41 16.55
C GLN A 138 -3.11 16.68 17.79
N ARG A 139 -3.34 15.65 18.62
CA ARG A 139 -4.09 15.76 19.88
C ARG A 139 -3.20 16.11 21.08
N GLY A 140 -1.89 16.30 20.89
CA GLY A 140 -0.92 16.49 21.97
C GLY A 140 -0.77 15.27 22.88
N GLN A 141 -1.14 14.08 22.39
CA GLN A 141 -1.05 12.83 23.13
C GLN A 141 0.29 12.15 22.88
N ASP A 142 0.76 11.44 23.91
CA ASP A 142 1.99 10.65 23.84
C ASP A 142 1.84 9.48 22.85
N MET A 143 2.87 9.24 22.05
CA MET A 143 2.88 8.24 20.97
C MET A 143 2.84 6.79 21.48
N ARG A 144 2.95 6.56 22.79
CA ARG A 144 2.73 5.25 23.43
C ARG A 144 1.39 4.60 23.05
N GLY A 145 0.34 5.39 22.78
CA GLY A 145 -0.95 4.86 22.30
C GLY A 145 -0.88 4.20 20.92
N ALA A 146 0.05 4.60 20.07
CA ALA A 146 0.23 3.98 18.76
C ALA A 146 0.88 2.59 18.90
N GLU A 147 1.87 2.43 19.80
CA GLU A 147 2.64 1.19 20.00
C GLU A 147 1.76 -0.05 20.23
N GLU A 148 0.58 0.11 20.83
CA GLU A 148 -0.40 -0.97 21.03
C GLU A 148 -0.94 -1.54 19.70
N LEU A 149 -0.94 -0.75 18.63
CA LEU A 149 -1.34 -1.15 17.28
C LEU A 149 -0.19 -1.85 16.52
N TRP A 150 1.07 -1.72 17.00
CA TRP A 150 2.25 -2.33 16.35
C TRP A 150 2.16 -3.85 16.39
N CYS A 151 2.35 -4.47 15.23
CA CYS A 151 2.10 -5.89 15.03
C CYS A 151 3.20 -6.76 15.64
N LYS A 152 2.99 -7.31 16.85
CA LYS A 152 3.67 -8.56 17.26
C LYS A 152 2.99 -9.73 16.56
N ARG A 153 3.64 -10.25 15.50
CA ARG A 153 3.16 -11.30 14.58
C ARG A 153 2.74 -12.63 15.25
N GLN A 154 2.94 -12.81 16.56
CA GLN A 154 2.72 -14.10 17.23
C GLN A 154 1.29 -14.33 17.78
N ASN A 155 0.42 -13.32 17.89
CA ASN A 155 -0.88 -13.50 18.59
C ASN A 155 -2.15 -13.28 17.75
N LYS A 156 -2.04 -12.83 16.49
CA LYS A 156 -3.21 -12.44 15.67
C LYS A 156 -3.88 -13.60 14.91
N GLN A 157 -3.19 -14.71 14.68
CA GLN A 157 -3.79 -15.87 13.99
C GLN A 157 -4.89 -16.55 14.83
N SER A 158 -4.77 -16.50 16.16
CA SER A 158 -5.78 -16.99 17.12
C SER A 158 -7.07 -16.15 17.11
N GLN A 159 -6.96 -14.83 17.04
CA GLN A 159 -8.13 -13.94 17.13
C GLN A 159 -8.95 -13.90 15.84
N VAL A 160 -8.29 -13.92 14.67
CA VAL A 160 -8.99 -13.99 13.37
C VAL A 160 -9.72 -15.32 13.22
N GLN A 161 -9.14 -16.42 13.72
CA GLN A 161 -9.82 -17.71 13.73
C GLN A 161 -11.05 -17.70 14.64
N LYS A 162 -10.97 -17.07 15.82
CA LYS A 162 -12.12 -16.88 16.73
C LYS A 162 -13.31 -16.17 16.08
N TYR A 163 -13.07 -15.07 15.36
CA TYR A 163 -14.15 -14.36 14.66
C TYR A 163 -14.73 -15.18 13.50
N ARG A 164 -13.88 -15.93 12.79
CA ARG A 164 -14.31 -16.82 11.71
C ARG A 164 -15.14 -18.00 12.24
N ASP A 165 -14.81 -18.51 13.43
CA ASP A 165 -15.57 -19.56 14.11
C ASP A 165 -16.90 -19.04 14.65
N LEU A 166 -16.94 -17.82 15.21
CA LEU A 166 -18.17 -17.15 15.64
C LEU A 166 -19.17 -16.94 14.49
N ALA A 167 -18.68 -16.57 13.30
CA ALA A 167 -19.52 -16.45 12.11
C ALA A 167 -20.10 -17.80 11.64
N ARG A 168 -19.41 -18.91 11.94
CA ARG A 168 -19.83 -20.28 11.59
C ARG A 168 -20.84 -20.88 12.57
N VAL A 169 -20.89 -20.41 13.82
CA VAL A 169 -21.85 -20.91 14.84
C VAL A 169 -23.30 -20.52 14.50
N GLY A 170 -23.52 -19.55 13.61
CA GLY A 170 -24.84 -19.18 13.09
C GLY A 170 -25.41 -20.15 12.03
N GLU A 171 -24.63 -21.09 11.51
CA GLU A 171 -25.08 -22.09 10.52
C GLU A 171 -25.52 -23.41 11.17
N VAL A 172 -26.26 -23.35 12.28
CA VAL A 172 -27.00 -24.53 12.72
C VAL A 172 -28.22 -24.67 11.82
N ARG A 173 -28.14 -25.62 10.89
CA ARG A 173 -29.27 -26.10 10.08
C ARG A 173 -30.48 -26.28 11.00
N MET A 174 -31.48 -25.42 10.83
CA MET A 174 -32.86 -25.78 11.16
C MET A 174 -33.19 -27.00 10.29
N VAL A 175 -33.48 -28.11 10.96
CA VAL A 175 -33.84 -29.41 10.39
C VAL A 175 -35.01 -29.29 9.42
#